data_AF-A0A975ND70-F1
#
_entry.id   AF-A0A975ND70-F1
#
_cell.length_a   1.000
_cell.length_b   1.000
_cell.length_c   1.000
_cell.angle_alpha   90.00
_cell.angle_beta   90.00
_cell.angle_gamma   90.00
#
_symmetry.space_group_name_H-M   'P 1'
#
loop_
_entity.id
_entity.type
_entity.pdbx_description
1 polymer ?
#
loop_
_entity_poly.entity_id
_entity_poly.type
_entity_poly.pdbx_seq_one_letter_code
_entity_poly.pdbx_strand_id
1 'polypeptide(L)' 'MTGPRTKVAEVADKIAEVAEKRQLDRALEEGLEETFPGSDPVNVTQPPPSKADHHVKRRD' A
#
# COMPACT_ATOMS: atom_id res chain seq x y z
N MET A 1 -6.76 -19.31 49.90
CA MET A 1 -5.58 -19.02 49.06
C MET A 1 -6.02 -18.88 47.61
N THR A 2 -6.31 -17.67 47.15
CA THR A 2 -6.64 -17.41 45.73
C THR A 2 -5.58 -16.47 45.16
N GLY A 3 -4.51 -17.08 44.64
CA GLY A 3 -3.44 -16.42 43.89
C GLY A 3 -3.82 -16.18 42.41
N PRO A 4 -2.87 -15.71 41.57
CA PRO A 4 -3.05 -14.73 40.50
C PRO A 4 -3.64 -15.30 39.20
N ARG A 5 -4.79 -15.98 39.25
CA ARG A 5 -5.43 -16.57 38.06
C ARG A 5 -5.85 -15.51 37.03
N THR A 6 -6.04 -14.25 37.44
CA THR A 6 -6.50 -13.16 36.59
C THR A 6 -5.43 -12.66 35.60
N LYS A 7 -4.17 -12.57 36.02
CA LYS A 7 -3.06 -12.16 35.13
C LYS A 7 -2.82 -13.16 34.00
N VAL A 8 -3.01 -14.45 34.27
CA VAL A 8 -2.78 -15.50 33.26
C VAL A 8 -3.84 -15.44 32.16
N ALA A 9 -5.09 -15.13 32.52
CA ALA A 9 -6.18 -14.92 31.58
C ALA A 9 -5.94 -13.65 30.73
N GLU A 10 -5.53 -12.54 31.35
CA GLU A 10 -5.23 -11.30 30.64
C GLU A 10 -4.08 -11.46 29.62
N VAL A 11 -3.05 -12.23 29.97
CA VAL A 11 -1.94 -12.53 29.05
C VAL A 11 -2.41 -13.43 27.90
N ALA A 12 -3.30 -14.39 28.16
CA ALA A 12 -3.85 -15.25 27.12
C ALA A 12 -4.69 -14.46 26.11
N ASP A 13 -5.56 -13.54 26.57
CA ASP A 13 -6.36 -12.68 25.70
C ASP A 13 -5.48 -11.77 24.84
N LYS A 14 -4.43 -11.17 25.44
CA LYS A 14 -3.46 -10.36 24.70
C LYS A 14 -2.70 -11.16 23.63
N ILE A 15 -2.37 -12.42 23.91
CA ILE A 15 -1.71 -13.29 22.93
C ILE A 15 -2.66 -13.60 21.76
N ALA A 16 -3.94 -13.84 22.04
CA ALA A 16 -4.95 -14.08 21.02
C ALA A 16 -5.17 -12.84 20.13
N GLU A 17 -5.29 -11.65 20.73
CA GLU A 17 -5.42 -10.38 20.01
C GLU A 17 -4.22 -10.10 19.09
N VAL A 18 -3.00 -10.34 19.58
CA VAL A 18 -1.77 -10.17 18.76
C VAL A 18 -1.73 -11.17 17.60
N ALA A 19 -2.20 -12.39 17.81
CA ALA A 19 -2.26 -13.40 16.76
C ALA A 19 -3.26 -13.03 15.66
N GLU A 20 -4.45 -12.56 16.05
CA GLU A 20 -5.48 -12.08 15.12
C GLU A 20 -4.99 -10.87 14.32
N LYS A 21 -4.40 -9.88 15.00
CA LYS A 21 -3.85 -8.69 14.34
C LYS A 21 -2.81 -9.04 13.28
N ARG A 22 -1.90 -9.98 13.57
CA ARG A 22 -0.88 -10.43 12.61
C ARG A 22 -1.48 -11.10 11.37
N GLN A 23 -2.58 -11.82 11.52
CA GLN A 23 -3.28 -12.43 10.39
C GLN A 23 -3.92 -11.37 9.49
N LEU A 24 -4.57 -10.37 10.12
CA LEU A 24 -5.17 -9.25 9.40
C LEU A 24 -4.13 -8.41 8.67
N ASP A 25 -3.02 -8.06 9.32
CA ASP A 25 -1.93 -7.29 8.72
C ASP A 25 -1.39 -8.00 7.46
N ARG A 26 -1.22 -9.32 7.51
CA ARG A 26 -0.76 -10.12 6.36
C ARG A 26 -1.77 -10.14 5.20
N ALA A 27 -3.06 -10.30 5.50
CA ALA A 27 -4.10 -10.31 4.48
C ALA A 27 -4.27 -8.94 3.80
N LEU A 28 -4.09 -7.86 4.57
CA LEU A 28 -4.08 -6.50 4.02
C LEU A 28 -2.90 -6.29 3.08
N GLU A 29 -1.70 -6.72 3.46
CA GLU A 29 -0.50 -6.57 2.63
C GLU A 29 -0.59 -7.37 1.33
N GLU A 30 -1.03 -8.64 1.41
CA GLU A 30 -1.27 -9.49 0.22
C GLU A 30 -2.26 -8.86 -0.76
N GLY A 31 -3.37 -8.29 -0.25
CA GLY A 31 -4.35 -7.58 -1.11
C GLY A 31 -3.84 -6.27 -1.70
N LEU A 32 -2.86 -5.62 -1.06
CA LEU A 32 -2.27 -4.35 -1.50
C LEU A 32 -1.13 -4.54 -2.52
N GLU A 33 -0.45 -5.70 -2.51
CA GLU A 33 0.62 -6.03 -3.45
C GLU A 33 0.14 -6.13 -4.91
N GLU A 34 -1.10 -6.60 -5.12
CA GLU A 34 -1.67 -6.79 -6.47
C GLU A 34 -2.54 -5.61 -6.97
N THR A 35 -2.90 -4.67 -6.09
CA THR A 35 -3.87 -3.61 -6.43
C THR A 35 -3.26 -2.36 -7.03
N PHE A 36 -1.92 -2.25 -7.04
CA PHE A 36 -1.23 -1.13 -7.67
C PHE A 36 -0.31 -1.63 -8.77
N PRO A 37 -0.57 -1.31 -10.06
CA PRO A 37 0.51 -1.36 -11.05
C PRO A 37 1.61 -0.44 -10.52
N GLY A 38 2.77 -1.01 -10.15
CA GLY A 38 3.75 -0.35 -9.27
C GLY A 38 4.09 1.06 -9.72
N SER A 39 3.37 2.07 -9.21
CA SER A 39 3.53 3.50 -9.52
C SER A 39 3.76 3.87 -10.99
N ASP A 40 3.45 3.02 -11.98
CA ASP A 40 3.96 3.20 -13.35
C ASP A 40 3.39 4.52 -13.89
N PRO A 41 4.21 5.55 -14.08
CA PRO A 41 3.71 6.86 -14.44
C PRO A 41 2.89 6.74 -15.72
N VAL A 42 1.80 7.52 -15.79
CA VAL A 42 1.00 7.65 -17.00
C VAL A 42 1.97 7.84 -18.16
N ASN A 43 1.89 6.95 -19.16
CA ASN A 43 2.75 7.01 -20.35
C ASN A 43 2.48 8.34 -21.09
N VAL A 44 3.18 9.41 -20.69
CA VAL A 44 3.18 10.70 -21.39
C VAL A 44 4.32 10.69 -22.40
N THR A 45 4.37 9.68 -23.26
CA THR A 45 5.09 9.88 -24.52
C THR A 45 4.23 10.84 -25.32
N GLN A 46 4.58 12.13 -25.29
CA GLN A 46 4.04 13.05 -26.29
C GLN A 46 4.32 12.43 -27.67
N PRO A 47 3.32 12.29 -28.53
CA PRO A 47 3.58 11.86 -29.90
C PRO A 47 4.63 12.79 -30.51
N PRO A 48 5.48 12.30 -31.44
CA PRO A 48 6.44 13.15 -32.10
C PRO A 48 5.72 14.38 -32.69
N PRO A 49 6.34 15.57 -32.62
CA PRO A 49 5.71 16.80 -33.10
C PRO A 49 5.16 16.59 -34.50
N SER A 50 3.90 16.94 -34.66
CA SER A 50 3.20 16.86 -35.93
C SER A 50 3.70 17.94 -36.87
N LYS A 51 3.44 17.79 -38.18
CA LYS A 51 3.79 18.83 -39.17
C LYS A 51 3.21 20.22 -38.83
N ALA A 52 2.12 20.28 -38.08
CA ALA A 52 1.53 21.53 -37.61
C ALA A 52 2.41 22.26 -36.58
N ASP A 53 3.17 21.52 -35.76
CA ASP A 53 3.98 22.05 -34.66
C ASP A 53 5.26 22.77 -35.14
N HIS A 54 5.68 22.54 -36.38
CA HIS A 54 6.87 23.17 -36.97
C HIS A 54 6.71 24.66 -37.33
N HIS A 55 5.54 25.26 -37.14
CA HIS A 55 5.26 26.62 -37.63
C HIS A 55 5.53 27.75 -36.62
N VAL A 56 6.04 27.47 -35.42
CA VAL A 56 6.38 28.52 -34.45
C VAL A 56 7.75 29.12 -34.80
N LYS A 57 7.75 30.15 -35.65
CA LYS A 57 8.92 31.01 -35.82
C LYS A 57 9.18 31.75 -34.51
N ARG A 58 10.25 31.39 -33.78
CA ARG A 58 10.75 32.24 -32.71
C ARG A 58 11.24 33.54 -33.35
N ARG A 59 10.66 34.67 -32.93
CA ARG A 59 11.22 36.00 -33.22
C ARG A 59 12.29 36.27 -32.15
N ASP A 60 13.45 36.74 -32.59
CA ASP A 60 14.54 37.20 -31.73
C ASP A 60 14.18 38.52 -31.01
#